data_AF-A0AAV5E2H0-F1
#
_entry.id   AF-A0AAV5E2H0-F1
#
_cell.length_a   1.000
_cell.length_b   1.000
_cell.length_c   1.000
_cell.angle_alpha   90.00
_cell.angle_beta   90.00
_cell.angle_gamma   90.00
#
_symmetry.space_group_name_H-M   'P 1'
#
loop_
_entity.id
_entity.type
_entity.pdbx_description
1 polymer ?
#
loop_
_entity_poly.entity_id
_entity_poly.type
_entity_poly.pdbx_seq_one_letter_code
_entity_poly.pdbx_strand_id
1 'polypeptide(L)'
;MLVRPGNQFLDDPVMKDAALLTDANYGSVKKVYVIAKADYSSTEEMQRWMVAMSTGIEVEEVAGADHAAMNSKPKELCDVLVKIADKYD
;
A
#
# COMPACT_ATOMS: atom_id res chain seq x y z
N MET A 1 6.70 -7.51 -6.00
CA MET A 1 6.25 -6.14 -6.33
C MET A 1 4.83 -5.91 -5.81
N LEU A 2 4.44 -4.67 -5.50
CA LEU A 2 3.05 -4.32 -5.17
C LEU A 2 2.30 -3.87 -6.42
N VAL A 3 1.20 -4.55 -6.74
CA VAL A 3 0.36 -4.23 -7.90
C VAL A 3 -0.57 -3.05 -7.59
N ARG A 4 -0.60 -2.04 -8.46
CA ARG A 4 -1.54 -0.92 -8.43
C ARG A 4 -2.17 -0.69 -9.81
N PRO A 5 -3.43 -1.10 -10.06
CA PRO A 5 -4.04 -1.08 -11.39
C PRO A 5 -4.29 0.31 -11.99
N GLY A 6 -4.17 1.38 -11.20
CA GLY A 6 -4.37 2.75 -11.66
C GLY A 6 -3.05 3.51 -11.75
N ASN A 7 -2.33 3.39 -12.86
CA ASN A 7 -1.27 4.34 -13.16
C ASN A 7 -1.89 5.60 -13.80
N GLN A 8 -1.89 6.71 -13.09
CA GLN A 8 -2.41 8.00 -13.59
C GLN A 8 -1.40 8.75 -14.48
N PHE A 9 -0.18 8.23 -14.62
CA PHE A 9 0.95 8.88 -15.28
C PHE A 9 1.47 8.06 -16.48
N LEU A 10 0.55 7.59 -17.34
CA LEU A 10 0.88 6.72 -18.47
C LEU A 10 1.89 7.34 -19.45
N ASP A 11 1.92 8.66 -19.56
CA ASP A 11 2.82 9.38 -20.47
C ASP A 11 4.15 9.79 -19.85
N ASP A 12 4.33 9.59 -18.54
CA ASP A 12 5.57 9.91 -17.86
C ASP A 12 6.70 8.95 -18.30
N PRO A 13 7.82 9.46 -18.84
CA PRO A 13 8.95 8.63 -19.27
C PRO A 13 9.53 7.77 -18.15
N VAL A 14 9.51 8.26 -16.90
CA VAL A 14 10.00 7.53 -15.73
C VAL A 14 9.13 6.31 -15.47
N MET A 15 7.81 6.43 -15.62
CA MET A 15 6.87 5.32 -15.42
C MET A 15 6.96 4.25 -16.52
N LYS A 16 7.65 4.54 -17.63
CA LYS A 16 7.94 3.58 -18.72
C LYS A 16 9.29 2.89 -18.56
N ASP A 17 10.11 3.30 -17.60
CA ASP A 17 11.42 2.70 -17.35
C ASP A 17 11.27 1.36 -16.60
N ALA A 18 11.46 0.27 -17.35
CA ALA A 18 11.40 -1.09 -16.80
C ALA A 18 12.49 -1.37 -15.75
N ALA A 19 13.58 -0.59 -15.68
CA ALA A 19 14.63 -0.76 -14.69
C ALA A 19 14.19 -0.39 -13.26
N LEU A 20 13.13 0.41 -13.11
CA LEU A 20 12.60 0.82 -11.81
C LEU A 20 11.86 -0.32 -11.11
N LEU A 21 11.10 -1.12 -11.86
CA LEU A 21 10.23 -2.19 -11.33
C LEU A 21 10.93 -3.55 -11.37
N THR A 22 12.08 -3.65 -10.71
CA THR A 22 12.90 -4.88 -10.62
C THR A 22 13.04 -5.36 -9.18
N ASP A 23 13.38 -6.64 -8.99
CA ASP A 23 13.62 -7.22 -7.66
C ASP A 23 14.80 -6.56 -6.93
N ALA A 24 15.84 -6.16 -7.66
CA ALA A 24 17.00 -5.47 -7.10
C ALA A 24 16.70 -4.01 -6.70
N ASN A 25 15.66 -3.40 -7.27
CA ASN A 25 15.32 -2.00 -7.04
C ASN A 25 14.02 -1.89 -6.23
N TYR A 26 12.88 -1.56 -6.84
CA TYR A 26 11.60 -1.46 -6.13
C TYR A 26 11.24 -2.73 -5.34
N GLY A 27 11.59 -3.91 -5.83
CA GLY A 27 11.34 -5.19 -5.16
C GLY A 27 12.17 -5.42 -3.90
N SER A 28 13.32 -4.75 -3.75
CA SER A 28 14.30 -5.01 -2.68
C SER A 28 13.81 -4.62 -1.28
N VAL A 29 12.93 -3.62 -1.21
CA VAL A 29 12.41 -3.10 0.06
C VAL A 29 11.26 -3.96 0.59
N LYS A 30 11.18 -4.08 1.93
CA LYS A 30 10.01 -4.60 2.62
C LYS A 30 8.81 -3.68 2.37
N LYS A 31 7.61 -4.25 2.29
CA LYS A 31 6.39 -3.53 1.96
C LYS A 31 5.28 -3.98 2.89
N VAL A 32 4.61 -2.99 3.47
CA VAL A 32 3.40 -3.19 4.27
C VAL A 32 2.27 -2.44 3.57
N TYR A 33 1.14 -3.10 3.38
CA TYR A 33 -0.09 -2.52 2.86
C TYR A 33 -1.07 -2.31 4.01
N VAL A 34 -1.51 -1.07 4.22
CA VAL A 34 -2.48 -0.73 5.27
C VAL A 34 -3.88 -0.65 4.64
N ILE A 35 -4.76 -1.57 5.02
CA ILE A 35 -6.13 -1.64 4.49
C ILE A 35 -7.04 -0.68 5.27
N ALA A 36 -7.66 0.27 4.56
CA ALA A 36 -8.71 1.13 5.10
C ALA A 36 -10.08 0.45 4.88
N LYS A 37 -10.70 -0.06 5.96
CA LYS A 37 -11.87 -0.96 5.84
C LYS A 37 -13.19 -0.26 5.47
N ALA A 38 -13.24 1.06 5.51
CA ALA A 38 -14.40 1.86 5.13
C ALA A 38 -14.12 2.78 3.93
N ASP A 39 -13.09 2.46 3.14
CA ASP A 39 -12.76 3.19 1.91
C ASP A 39 -13.74 2.83 0.78
N TYR A 40 -14.40 3.85 0.23
CA TYR A 40 -15.30 3.74 -0.91
C TYR A 40 -14.62 4.04 -2.26
N SER A 41 -13.49 4.74 -2.27
CA SER A 41 -12.68 5.01 -3.46
C SER A 41 -11.83 3.80 -3.86
N SER A 42 -11.35 3.07 -2.87
CA SER A 42 -10.68 1.78 -3.03
C SER A 42 -11.32 0.76 -2.10
N THR A 43 -12.29 -0.01 -2.59
CA THR A 43 -13.03 -0.96 -1.74
C THR A 43 -12.10 -1.96 -1.07
N GLU A 44 -12.50 -2.47 0.11
CA GLU A 44 -11.72 -3.49 0.83
C GLU A 44 -11.39 -4.70 -0.07
N GLU A 45 -12.34 -5.13 -0.90
CA GLU A 45 -12.13 -6.20 -1.88
C GLU A 45 -11.01 -5.88 -2.88
N MET A 46 -11.00 -4.67 -3.44
CA MET A 46 -9.96 -4.24 -4.37
C MET A 46 -8.60 -4.16 -3.68
N GLN A 47 -8.56 -3.66 -2.44
CA GLN A 47 -7.34 -3.61 -1.64
C GLN A 47 -6.78 -5.01 -1.36
N ARG A 48 -7.63 -5.96 -0.95
CA ARG A 48 -7.24 -7.36 -0.72
C ARG A 48 -6.80 -8.05 -2.00
N TRP A 49 -7.45 -7.77 -3.13
CA TRP A 49 -7.03 -8.29 -4.42
C TRP A 49 -5.64 -7.77 -4.82
N MET A 50 -5.32 -6.49 -4.60
CA MET A 50 -3.98 -5.94 -4.85
C MET A 50 -2.90 -6.64 -4.03
N VAL A 51 -3.19 -6.89 -2.74
CA VAL A 51 -2.29 -7.65 -1.86
C VAL A 51 -2.12 -9.08 -2.36
N ALA A 52 -3.20 -9.79 -2.69
CA ALA A 52 -3.15 -11.18 -3.14
C ALA A 52 -2.36 -11.37 -4.44
N MET A 53 -2.39 -10.37 -5.33
CA MET A 53 -1.61 -10.35 -6.58
C MET A 53 -0.12 -10.03 -6.36
N SER A 54 0.28 -9.70 -5.13
CA SER A 54 1.61 -9.19 -4.79
C SER A 54 2.33 -10.17 -3.86
N THR A 55 3.60 -10.45 -4.14
CA THR A 55 4.40 -11.38 -3.33
C THR A 55 5.06 -10.67 -2.14
N GLY A 56 4.95 -11.27 -0.95
CA GLY A 56 5.71 -10.85 0.24
C GLY A 56 5.26 -9.51 0.84
N ILE A 57 4.00 -9.13 0.62
CA ILE A 57 3.40 -7.93 1.19
C ILE A 57 2.80 -8.28 2.55
N GLU A 58 3.21 -7.54 3.59
CA GLU A 58 2.57 -7.63 4.90
C GLU A 58 1.33 -6.75 4.94
N VAL A 59 0.37 -7.09 5.79
CA VAL A 59 -0.91 -6.39 5.84
C VAL A 59 -1.18 -5.92 7.25
N GLU A 60 -1.56 -4.67 7.37
CA GLU A 60 -2.18 -4.09 8.56
C GLU A 60 -3.57 -3.56 8.17
N GLU A 61 -4.48 -3.42 9.12
CA GLU A 61 -5.85 -2.99 8.84
C GLU A 61 -6.29 -1.90 9.80
N VAL A 62 -7.00 -0.89 9.30
CA VAL A 62 -7.60 0.17 10.11
C VAL A 62 -9.11 0.14 9.95
N ALA A 63 -9.78 -0.35 10.99
CA ALA A 63 -11.24 -0.45 11.01
C ALA A 63 -11.89 0.95 11.01
N GLY A 64 -12.86 1.15 10.12
CA GLY A 64 -13.58 2.42 10.01
C GLY A 64 -12.79 3.57 9.39
N ALA A 65 -11.57 3.34 8.87
CA ALA A 65 -10.86 4.32 8.07
C ALA A 65 -11.47 4.42 6.67
N ASP A 66 -11.76 5.64 6.25
CA ASP A 66 -12.08 5.93 4.85
C ASP A 66 -10.79 6.09 4.02
N HIS A 67 -10.94 6.54 2.76
CA HIS A 67 -9.80 6.75 1.85
C HIS A 67 -8.73 7.68 2.45
N ALA A 68 -9.13 8.69 3.20
CA ALA A 68 -8.24 9.62 3.88
C ALA A 68 -7.98 9.11 5.30
N ALA A 69 -7.36 7.93 5.45
CA ALA A 69 -7.10 7.30 6.75
C ALA A 69 -6.36 8.22 7.74
N MET A 70 -5.47 9.09 7.26
CA MET A 70 -4.79 10.11 8.08
C MET A 70 -5.76 11.15 8.68
N ASN A 71 -6.92 11.35 8.08
CA ASN A 71 -7.93 12.31 8.50
C ASN A 71 -9.07 11.65 9.28
N SER A 72 -9.56 10.51 8.80
CA SER A 72 -10.68 9.79 9.43
C SER A 72 -10.27 8.99 10.66
N LYS A 73 -9.06 8.42 10.66
CA LYS A 73 -8.52 7.53 11.70
C LYS A 73 -7.04 7.83 12.02
N PRO A 74 -6.68 9.08 12.37
CA PRO A 74 -5.29 9.49 12.58
C PRO A 74 -4.58 8.71 13.68
N LYS A 75 -5.26 8.41 14.79
CA LYS A 75 -4.65 7.72 15.94
C LYS A 75 -4.41 6.25 15.62
N GLU A 76 -5.43 5.57 15.11
CA GLU A 76 -5.35 4.16 14.75
C GLU A 76 -4.31 3.93 13.65
N LEU A 77 -4.21 4.86 12.68
CA LEU A 77 -3.14 4.81 11.69
C LEU A 77 -1.76 5.05 12.31
N CYS A 78 -1.62 6.01 13.24
CA CYS A 78 -0.37 6.24 13.94
C CYS A 78 0.09 4.99 14.71
N ASP A 79 -0.82 4.33 15.42
CA ASP A 79 -0.52 3.10 16.16
C ASP A 79 -0.03 1.98 15.23
N VAL A 80 -0.64 1.84 14.05
CA VAL A 80 -0.19 0.90 13.00
C VAL A 80 1.21 1.28 12.50
N LEU A 81 1.48 2.56 12.24
CA LEU A 81 2.79 3.00 11.77
C LEU A 81 3.90 2.79 12.81
N VAL A 82 3.60 3.04 14.09
CA VAL A 82 4.53 2.76 15.20
C VAL A 82 4.80 1.25 15.30
N LYS A 83 3.76 0.41 15.22
CA LYS A 83 3.92 -1.05 15.20
C LYS A 83 4.81 -1.52 14.04
N ILE A 84 4.69 -0.90 12.86
CA ILE A 84 5.54 -1.22 11.71
C ILE A 84 6.98 -0.78 11.99
N ALA A 85 7.18 0.42 12.52
CA ALA A 85 8.52 0.92 12.89
C ALA A 85 9.22 -0.02 13.87
N ASP A 86 8.54 -0.36 14.99
CA ASP A 86 9.07 -1.25 16.02
C ASP A 86 9.44 -2.65 15.50
N LYS A 87 8.80 -3.11 14.42
CA LYS A 87 9.07 -4.42 13.80
C LYS A 87 10.32 -4.41 12.92
N TYR A 88 10.67 -3.27 12.34
CA TYR A 88 11.74 -3.12 11.35
C TYR A 88 12.90 -2.24 11.81
N ASP A 89 12.90 -1.82 13.08
CA ASP A 89 14.03 -1.20 13.78
C ASP A 89 15.28 -2.10 13.84
#